data_AF-A0A8T6CS92-F1
#
_entry.id   AF-A0A8T6CS92-F1
#
_cell.length_a   1.000
_cell.length_b   1.000
_cell.length_c   1.000
_cell.angle_alpha   90.00
_cell.angle_beta   90.00
_cell.angle_gamma   90.00
#
_symmetry.space_group_name_H-M   'P 1'
#
loop_
_entity.id
_entity.type
_entity.pdbx_description
1 polymer ?
#
loop_
_entity_poly.entity_id
_entity_poly.type
_entity_poly.pdbx_seq_one_letter_code
_entity_poly.pdbx_strand_id
1 'polypeptide(L)'
;MAAVVLALFYLAQDAAGLSWEWLQRMQAVDGFKYATGACLLIYVGWQWRLFITRVRRKKGSQLMMALHQRSGALAPVLFYLHSVEAGYGYLAVLSWVLLVNVVVGAASPAGPLNRGRCYTPSWGTVHVLLAVLTVMLGVFHAYIALYYK
;
A
#
# COMPACT_ATOMS: atom_id res chain seq x y z
N MET A 1 -8.97 6.06 -9.65
CA MET A 1 -9.28 7.37 -9.02
C MET A 1 -9.48 7.27 -7.51
N ALA A 2 -10.36 6.39 -6.99
CA ALA A 2 -10.59 6.25 -5.54
C ALA A 2 -9.30 6.09 -4.70
N ALA A 3 -8.37 5.22 -5.13
CA ALA A 3 -7.10 5.01 -4.46
C ALA A 3 -6.27 6.31 -4.25
N VAL A 4 -6.23 7.17 -5.29
CA VAL A 4 -5.51 8.44 -5.27
C VAL A 4 -6.20 9.42 -4.32
N VAL A 5 -7.53 9.51 -4.39
CA VAL A 5 -8.31 10.37 -3.49
C VAL A 5 -8.08 9.97 -2.03
N LEU A 6 -8.11 8.67 -1.72
CA LEU A 6 -7.88 8.17 -0.37
C LEU A 6 -6.44 8.43 0.11
N ALA A 7 -5.44 8.24 -0.77
CA ALA A 7 -4.04 8.56 -0.44
C ALA A 7 -3.84 10.06 -0.20
N LEU A 8 -4.44 10.92 -1.02
CA LEU A 8 -4.38 12.38 -0.81
C LEU A 8 -5.12 12.81 0.45
N PHE A 9 -6.25 12.17 0.75
CA PHE A 9 -7.01 12.46 1.96
C PHE A 9 -6.21 12.10 3.21
N TYR A 10 -5.54 10.94 3.22
CA TYR A 10 -4.59 10.56 4.26
C TYR A 10 -3.50 11.63 4.45
N LEU A 11 -2.84 12.05 3.37
CA LEU A 11 -1.76 13.04 3.44
C LEU A 11 -2.25 14.41 3.92
N ALA A 12 -3.44 14.83 3.50
CA ALA A 12 -4.04 16.09 3.94
C ALA A 12 -4.42 16.04 5.43
N GLN A 13 -4.95 14.91 5.88
CA GLN A 13 -5.28 14.66 7.29
C GLN A 13 -4.01 14.67 8.17
N ASP A 14 -2.95 13.98 7.74
CA ASP A 14 -1.66 13.93 8.45
C ASP A 14 -1.02 15.33 8.53
N ALA A 15 -0.99 16.07 7.41
CA ALA A 15 -0.47 17.43 7.38
C ALA A 15 -1.26 18.43 8.23
N ALA A 16 -2.58 18.21 8.38
CA ALA A 16 -3.44 19.03 9.23
C ALA A 16 -3.41 18.60 10.71
N GLY A 17 -2.70 17.52 11.06
CA GLY A 17 -2.69 16.97 12.42
C GLY A 17 -4.05 16.47 12.89
N LEU A 18 -4.94 16.13 11.96
CA LEU A 18 -6.27 15.61 12.27
C LEU A 18 -6.15 14.11 12.56
N SER A 19 -6.81 13.57 13.58
CA SER A 19 -6.86 12.12 13.78
C SER A 19 -8.26 11.71 14.22
N TRP A 20 -8.65 10.48 13.92
CA TRP A 20 -9.81 9.89 14.60
C TRP A 20 -9.37 9.44 15.99
N GLU A 21 -9.81 10.17 17.01
CA GLU A 21 -9.45 9.89 18.42
C GLU A 21 -9.75 8.45 18.85
N TRP A 22 -10.84 7.85 18.35
CA TRP A 22 -11.17 6.46 18.64
C TRP A 22 -10.10 5.51 18.08
N LEU A 23 -9.65 5.75 16.85
CA LEU A 23 -8.67 4.92 16.17
C LEU A 23 -7.29 5.11 16.78
N GLN A 24 -6.95 6.34 17.14
CA GLN A 24 -5.71 6.66 17.86
C GLN A 24 -5.66 5.95 19.23
N ARG A 25 -6.78 5.94 19.98
CA ARG A 25 -6.89 5.16 21.23
C ARG A 25 -6.75 3.66 20.99
N MET A 26 -7.35 3.12 19.92
CA MET A 26 -7.19 1.71 19.57
C MET A 26 -5.73 1.38 19.19
N GLN A 27 -5.01 2.28 18.54
CA GLN A 27 -3.59 2.09 18.21
C GLN A 27 -2.66 2.05 19.45
N ALA A 28 -3.10 2.57 20.60
CA ALA A 28 -2.40 2.40 21.87
C ALA A 28 -2.54 0.98 22.45
N VAL A 29 -3.50 0.19 21.95
CA VAL A 29 -3.68 -1.21 22.35
C VAL A 29 -2.82 -2.12 21.48
N ASP A 30 -1.83 -2.76 22.10
CA ASP A 30 -0.85 -3.61 21.42
C ASP A 30 -1.46 -4.66 20.50
N GLY A 31 -2.51 -5.36 20.98
CA GLY A 31 -3.19 -6.37 20.19
C GLY A 31 -3.82 -5.81 18.90
N PHE A 32 -4.39 -4.60 18.97
CA PHE A 32 -4.99 -3.94 17.81
C PHE A 32 -3.92 -3.48 16.81
N LYS A 33 -2.83 -2.89 17.31
CA LYS A 33 -1.68 -2.49 16.49
C LYS A 33 -1.07 -3.68 15.74
N TYR A 34 -0.87 -4.80 16.42
CA TYR A 34 -0.34 -6.02 15.77
C TYR A 34 -1.33 -6.63 14.77
N ALA A 35 -2.61 -6.70 15.12
CA ALA A 35 -3.62 -7.27 14.24
C ALA A 35 -3.76 -6.46 12.95
N THR A 36 -3.80 -5.12 13.05
CA THR A 36 -3.87 -4.23 11.89
C THR A 36 -2.59 -4.29 11.05
N GLY A 37 -1.42 -4.37 11.67
CA GLY A 37 -0.13 -4.52 10.97
C GLY A 37 -0.02 -5.84 10.23
N ALA A 38 -0.41 -6.95 10.88
CA ALA A 38 -0.46 -8.27 10.26
C ALA A 38 -1.46 -8.32 9.10
N CYS A 39 -2.64 -7.72 9.28
CA CYS A 39 -3.65 -7.59 8.22
C CYS A 39 -3.08 -6.85 6.99
N LEU A 40 -2.38 -5.74 7.21
CA LEU A 40 -1.75 -4.97 6.14
C LEU A 40 -0.64 -5.77 5.42
N LEU A 41 0.23 -6.47 6.15
CA LEU A 41 1.27 -7.32 5.55
C LEU A 41 0.68 -8.48 4.74
N ILE A 42 -0.35 -9.16 5.27
CA ILE A 42 -1.06 -10.22 4.54
C ILE A 42 -1.69 -9.67 3.27
N TYR A 43 -2.30 -8.49 3.34
CA TYR A 43 -2.88 -7.83 2.18
C TYR A 43 -1.82 -7.49 1.12
N VAL A 44 -0.66 -6.94 1.51
CA VAL A 44 0.46 -6.69 0.59
C VAL A 44 0.95 -8.00 -0.04
N GLY A 45 1.07 -9.07 0.75
CA GLY A 45 1.43 -10.40 0.25
C GLY A 45 0.39 -10.95 -0.75
N TRP A 46 -0.89 -10.72 -0.50
CA TRP A 46 -1.97 -11.08 -1.43
C TRP A 46 -1.89 -10.29 -2.74
N GLN A 47 -1.57 -8.99 -2.71
CA GLN A 47 -1.32 -8.19 -3.92
C GLN A 47 -0.18 -8.77 -4.75
N TRP A 48 0.91 -9.18 -4.11
CA TRP A 48 2.03 -9.86 -4.77
C TRP A 48 1.61 -11.20 -5.39
N ARG A 49 0.81 -12.00 -4.69
CA ARG A 49 0.27 -13.25 -5.23
C ARG A 49 -0.52 -13.00 -6.51
N LEU A 50 -1.41 -12.00 -6.53
CA LEU A 50 -2.18 -11.64 -7.73
C LEU A 50 -1.25 -11.23 -8.88
N PHE A 51 -0.24 -10.40 -8.62
CA PHE A 51 0.76 -10.03 -9.61
C PHE A 51 1.52 -11.24 -10.19
N ILE A 52 2.01 -12.15 -9.33
CA ILE A 52 2.77 -13.33 -9.74
C ILE A 52 1.92 -14.26 -10.63
N THR A 53 0.62 -14.42 -10.34
CA THR A 53 -0.27 -15.23 -11.19
C THR A 53 -0.39 -14.70 -12.62
N ARG A 54 -0.32 -13.37 -12.79
CA ARG A 54 -0.28 -12.71 -14.10
C ARG A 54 1.05 -12.96 -14.81
N VAL A 55 2.18 -12.79 -14.13
CA VAL A 55 3.52 -13.05 -14.70
C VAL A 55 3.65 -14.50 -15.17
N ARG A 56 3.12 -15.46 -14.40
CA ARG A 56 3.12 -16.89 -14.75
C ARG A 56 2.08 -17.29 -15.79
N ARG A 57 1.29 -16.34 -16.34
CA ARG A 57 0.27 -16.55 -17.39
C ARG A 57 -0.70 -17.70 -17.11
N LYS A 58 -1.08 -17.90 -15.85
CA LYS A 58 -2.05 -18.96 -15.48
C LYS A 58 -3.46 -18.67 -16.03
N LYS A 59 -4.30 -19.71 -16.14
CA LYS A 59 -5.73 -19.54 -16.45
C LYS A 59 -6.35 -18.54 -15.45
N GLY A 60 -7.15 -17.59 -15.95
CA GLY A 60 -7.73 -16.53 -15.12
C GLY A 60 -6.82 -15.33 -14.81
N SER A 61 -5.65 -15.21 -15.46
CA SER A 61 -4.71 -14.10 -15.25
C SER A 61 -5.33 -12.70 -15.44
N GLN A 62 -6.30 -12.56 -16.35
CA GLN A 62 -7.04 -11.31 -16.56
C GLN A 62 -7.93 -10.96 -15.36
N LEU A 63 -8.62 -11.94 -14.78
CA LEU A 63 -9.41 -11.75 -13.57
C LEU A 63 -8.51 -11.37 -12.39
N MET A 64 -7.38 -12.07 -12.23
CA MET A 64 -6.42 -11.76 -11.16
C MET A 64 -5.83 -10.36 -11.30
N MET A 65 -5.58 -9.90 -12.54
CA MET A 65 -5.16 -8.52 -12.80
C MET A 65 -6.26 -7.52 -12.44
N ALA A 66 -7.51 -7.78 -12.84
CA ALA A 66 -8.63 -6.92 -12.48
C ALA A 66 -8.81 -6.85 -10.96
N LEU A 67 -8.65 -7.98 -10.26
CA LEU A 67 -8.67 -8.00 -8.79
C LEU A 67 -7.51 -7.21 -8.19
N HIS A 68 -6.28 -7.36 -8.69
CA HIS A 68 -5.11 -6.60 -8.22
C HIS A 68 -5.34 -5.10 -8.35
N GLN A 69 -5.79 -4.65 -9.52
CA GLN A 69 -6.06 -3.24 -9.81
C GLN A 69 -7.21 -2.67 -8.96
N ARG A 70 -8.32 -3.40 -8.82
CA ARG A 70 -9.50 -2.93 -8.08
C ARG A 70 -9.26 -2.93 -6.59
N SER A 71 -8.73 -4.03 -6.06
CA SER A 71 -8.50 -4.18 -4.63
C SER A 71 -7.38 -3.29 -4.13
N GLY A 72 -6.39 -2.94 -4.98
CA GLY A 72 -5.31 -2.01 -4.66
C GLY A 72 -5.77 -0.69 -4.03
N ALA A 73 -6.98 -0.22 -4.38
CA ALA A 73 -7.59 0.97 -3.79
C ALA A 73 -7.91 0.86 -2.29
N LEU A 74 -7.93 -0.34 -1.73
CA LEU A 74 -8.12 -0.58 -0.29
C LEU A 74 -6.86 -0.32 0.53
N ALA A 75 -5.69 -0.24 -0.11
CA ALA A 75 -4.42 -0.11 0.60
C ALA A 75 -4.35 1.14 1.50
N PRO A 76 -4.76 2.36 1.08
CA PRO A 76 -4.75 3.52 1.95
C PRO A 76 -5.70 3.39 3.15
N VAL A 77 -6.82 2.66 2.99
CA VAL A 77 -7.78 2.43 4.08
C VAL A 77 -7.17 1.51 5.13
N LEU A 78 -6.60 0.37 4.69
CA LEU A 78 -5.91 -0.56 5.60
C LEU A 78 -4.69 0.08 6.25
N PHE A 79 -3.99 0.94 5.52
CA PHE A 79 -2.87 1.69 6.06
C PHE A 79 -3.33 2.69 7.12
N TYR A 80 -4.39 3.45 6.86
CA TYR A 80 -4.94 4.39 7.84
C TYR A 80 -5.44 3.70 9.11
N LEU A 81 -6.08 2.53 8.97
CA LEU A 81 -6.46 1.69 10.10
C LEU A 81 -5.26 1.25 10.95
N HIS A 82 -4.09 1.05 10.33
CA HIS A 82 -2.87 0.67 11.02
C HIS A 82 -2.07 1.85 11.57
N SER A 83 -2.09 3.00 10.89
CA SER A 83 -1.32 4.19 11.27
C SER A 83 -2.09 5.45 10.90
N VAL A 84 -2.52 6.22 11.91
CA VAL A 84 -3.21 7.51 11.71
C VAL A 84 -2.26 8.65 11.36
N GLU A 85 -0.97 8.45 11.55
CA GLU A 85 0.09 9.41 11.25
C GLU A 85 1.18 8.72 10.41
N ALA A 86 1.88 9.46 9.55
CA ALA A 86 2.95 8.90 8.73
C ALA A 86 4.19 8.49 9.55
N GLY A 87 4.31 9.02 10.77
CA GLY A 87 5.46 8.84 11.65
C GLY A 87 6.68 9.65 11.21
N TYR A 88 7.85 9.31 11.76
CA TYR A 88 9.11 10.00 11.49
C TYR A 88 10.22 9.03 11.05
N GLY A 89 11.28 9.58 10.46
CA GLY A 89 12.44 8.79 10.02
C GLY A 89 12.08 7.70 9.02
N TYR A 90 12.49 6.46 9.28
CA TYR A 90 12.21 5.35 8.37
C TYR A 90 10.71 5.00 8.27
N LEU A 91 9.90 5.31 9.29
CA LEU A 91 8.45 5.10 9.25
C LEU A 91 7.80 6.02 8.21
N ALA A 92 8.20 7.30 8.20
CA ALA A 92 7.77 8.23 7.16
C ALA A 92 8.14 7.72 5.76
N VAL A 93 9.36 7.19 5.60
CA VAL A 93 9.80 6.59 4.33
C VAL A 93 8.91 5.40 3.94
N LEU A 94 8.59 4.49 4.87
CA LEU A 94 7.68 3.38 4.62
C LEU A 94 6.28 3.87 4.19
N SER A 95 5.72 4.84 4.91
CA SER A 95 4.43 5.47 4.62
C SER A 95 4.41 6.07 3.21
N TRP A 96 5.41 6.87 2.87
CA TRP A 96 5.53 7.48 1.54
C TRP A 96 5.72 6.45 0.44
N VAL A 97 6.60 5.46 0.63
CA VAL A 97 6.83 4.40 -0.35
C VAL A 97 5.53 3.64 -0.63
N LEU A 98 4.77 3.29 0.40
CA LEU A 98 3.47 2.62 0.26
C LEU A 98 2.46 3.51 -0.49
N LEU A 99 2.28 4.77 -0.08
CA LEU A 99 1.28 5.67 -0.67
C LEU A 99 1.63 6.04 -2.12
N VAL A 100 2.91 6.33 -2.41
CA VAL A 100 3.37 6.56 -3.79
C VAL A 100 3.18 5.31 -4.62
N ASN A 101 3.43 4.12 -4.07
CA ASN A 101 3.17 2.86 -4.77
C ASN A 101 1.69 2.71 -5.16
N VAL A 102 0.76 3.11 -4.28
CA VAL A 102 -0.68 3.11 -4.55
C VAL A 102 -1.03 4.10 -5.66
N VAL A 103 -0.49 5.32 -5.61
CA VAL A 103 -0.73 6.35 -6.64
C VAL A 103 -0.20 5.90 -7.99
N VAL A 104 1.03 5.38 -8.04
CA VAL A 104 1.63 4.81 -9.25
C VAL A 104 0.78 3.65 -9.75
N GLY A 105 0.38 2.72 -8.89
CA GLY A 105 -0.49 1.59 -9.26
C GLY A 105 -1.83 2.03 -9.86
N ALA A 106 -2.44 3.08 -9.31
CA ALA A 106 -3.68 3.65 -9.80
C ALA A 106 -3.54 4.36 -11.16
N ALA A 107 -2.34 4.80 -11.52
CA ALA A 107 -2.02 5.39 -12.82
C ALA A 107 -1.76 4.33 -13.92
N SER A 108 -2.21 3.09 -13.74
CA SER A 108 -1.92 1.98 -14.65
C SER A 108 -2.22 2.31 -16.13
N PRO A 109 -1.31 1.94 -17.06
CA PRO A 109 -1.50 2.08 -18.52
C PRO A 109 -2.73 1.34 -19.07
N ALA A 110 -3.30 0.42 -18.30
CA ALA A 110 -4.54 -0.28 -18.67
C ALA A 110 -5.77 0.65 -18.72
N GLY A 111 -5.66 1.88 -18.19
CA GLY A 111 -6.69 2.92 -18.33
C GLY A 111 -6.74 3.53 -19.74
N PRO A 112 -7.85 4.17 -20.12
CA PRO A 112 -8.07 4.71 -21.47
C PRO A 112 -7.12 5.85 -21.85
N LEU A 113 -6.41 6.45 -20.88
CA LEU A 113 -5.64 7.69 -21.05
C LEU A 113 -4.15 7.50 -21.39
N ASN A 114 -3.56 6.30 -21.23
CA ASN A 114 -2.09 6.14 -21.28
C ASN A 114 -1.63 4.89 -22.05
N ARG A 115 -1.78 4.89 -23.39
CA ARG A 115 -1.35 3.81 -24.31
C ARG A 115 0.02 4.00 -24.96
N GLY A 116 0.91 4.82 -24.39
CA GLY A 116 2.27 5.02 -24.92
C GLY A 116 3.15 3.76 -24.81
N ARG A 117 3.86 3.40 -25.90
CA ARG A 117 4.71 2.20 -26.00
C ARG A 117 5.86 2.17 -24.96
N CYS A 118 6.37 3.33 -24.58
CA CYS A 118 7.44 3.48 -23.58
C CYS A 118 6.94 3.67 -22.14
N TYR A 119 5.66 4.04 -21.96
CA TYR A 119 5.10 4.31 -20.63
C TYR A 119 4.91 3.02 -19.81
N THR A 120 4.44 1.97 -20.48
CA THR A 120 4.15 0.67 -19.86
C THR A 120 5.35 0.01 -19.15
N PRO A 121 6.55 -0.11 -19.76
CA PRO A 121 7.70 -0.72 -19.09
C PRO A 121 8.23 0.13 -17.92
N SER A 122 8.40 1.44 -18.10
CA SER A 122 8.92 2.32 -17.03
C SER A 122 7.97 2.39 -15.84
N TRP A 123 6.66 2.52 -16.09
CA TRP A 123 5.64 2.47 -15.04
C TRP A 123 5.70 1.16 -14.25
N GLY A 124 5.76 0.02 -14.95
CA GLY A 124 5.80 -1.30 -14.32
C GLY A 124 7.02 -1.47 -13.43
N THR A 125 8.19 -1.04 -13.90
CA THR A 125 9.44 -1.08 -13.11
C THR A 125 9.34 -0.25 -11.85
N VAL A 126 8.90 1.02 -11.95
CA VAL A 126 8.76 1.91 -10.79
C VAL A 126 7.78 1.34 -9.76
N HIS A 127 6.61 0.88 -10.22
CA HIS A 127 5.59 0.29 -9.34
C HIS A 127 6.13 -0.96 -8.61
N VAL A 128 6.78 -1.86 -9.33
CA VAL A 128 7.32 -3.09 -8.73
C VAL A 128 8.46 -2.79 -7.76
N LEU A 129 9.36 -1.84 -8.08
CA LEU A 129 10.44 -1.45 -7.16
C LEU A 129 9.88 -0.86 -5.85
N LEU A 130 8.89 0.03 -5.93
CA LEU A 130 8.21 0.58 -4.76
C LEU A 130 7.49 -0.51 -3.95
N ALA A 131 6.88 -1.49 -4.61
CA ALA A 131 6.26 -2.63 -3.95
C ALA A 131 7.27 -3.52 -3.22
N VAL A 132 8.46 -3.73 -3.79
CA VAL A 132 9.56 -4.48 -3.14
C VAL A 132 10.04 -3.71 -1.91
N LEU A 133 10.30 -2.41 -2.05
CA LEU A 133 10.71 -1.55 -0.93
C LEU A 133 9.67 -1.53 0.20
N THR A 134 8.38 -1.48 -0.15
CA THR A 134 7.28 -1.58 0.82
C THR A 134 7.37 -2.87 1.65
N VAL A 135 7.60 -4.02 1.00
CA VAL A 135 7.72 -5.31 1.69
C VAL A 135 8.97 -5.32 2.58
N MET A 136 10.12 -4.89 2.07
CA MET A 136 11.37 -4.86 2.83
C MET A 136 11.25 -3.98 4.08
N LEU A 137 10.79 -2.75 3.92
CA LEU A 137 10.58 -1.81 5.03
C LEU A 137 9.47 -2.28 5.97
N GLY A 138 8.41 -2.89 5.46
CA GLY A 138 7.32 -3.44 6.28
C GLY A 138 7.75 -4.63 7.14
N VAL A 139 8.57 -5.55 6.60
CA VAL A 139 9.15 -6.66 7.37
C VAL A 139 10.16 -6.13 8.39
N PHE A 140 11.00 -5.18 8.00
CA PHE A 140 11.92 -4.52 8.93
C PHE A 140 11.15 -3.83 10.07
N HIS A 141 10.09 -3.08 9.76
CA HIS A 141 9.23 -2.45 10.75
C HIS A 141 8.61 -3.48 11.70
N ALA A 142 8.06 -4.57 11.17
CA ALA A 142 7.48 -5.63 11.98
C ALA A 142 8.52 -6.30 12.90
N TYR A 143 9.73 -6.54 12.41
CA TYR A 143 10.84 -7.04 13.22
C TYR A 143 11.16 -6.08 14.38
N ILE A 144 11.35 -4.79 14.09
CA ILE A 144 11.63 -3.79 15.13
C ILE A 144 10.48 -3.72 16.14
N ALA A 145 9.24 -3.68 15.66
CA ALA A 145 8.05 -3.56 16.50
C ALA A 145 7.76 -4.79 17.38
N LEU A 146 8.29 -5.97 17.04
CA LEU A 146 8.14 -7.19 17.83
C LEU A 146 9.33 -7.45 18.75
N TYR A 147 10.55 -7.11 18.32
CA TYR A 147 11.77 -7.46 19.03
C TYR A 147 12.26 -6.38 19.99
N TYR A 148 12.08 -5.10 19.65
CA TYR A 148 12.53 -3.96 20.46
C TYR A 148 11.38 -3.29 21.21
N LYS A 149 10.43 -4.10 21.65
CA LYS A 149 9.29 -3.66 22.44
C LYS A 149 9.52 -3.80 23.93
#